data_AF-A0A5R9PFT2-F1
#
_entry.id   AF-A0A5R9PFT2-F1
#
_cell.length_a   1.000
_cell.length_b   1.000
_cell.length_c   1.000
_cell.angle_alpha   90.00
_cell.angle_beta   90.00
_cell.angle_gamma   90.00
#
_symmetry.space_group_name_H-M   'P 1'
#
loop_
_entity.id
_entity.type
_entity.pdbx_description
1 polymer ?
#
loop_
_entity_poly.entity_id
_entity_poly.type
_entity_poly.pdbx_seq_one_letter_code
_entity_poly.pdbx_strand_id
1 'polypeptide(L)'
;MRPLLLIGLLLFVPHAQAESLYRCVGRDGAVSYQSRACAARQRLDRVVEYRAEPGAARSGGVPEVSRRQPRRYANGSGGNRIVRVGGATTASQRCRAGKAKREAALQRLGLKRSYDQLSALDMQVRAVCGGY
;
A
#
# COMPACT_ATOMS: atom_id res chain seq x y z
N MET A 1 -34.30 42.95 -24.87
CA MET A 1 -34.73 41.75 -24.13
C MET A 1 -33.85 40.57 -24.53
N ARG A 2 -32.66 40.44 -23.93
CA ARG A 2 -31.72 39.34 -24.22
C ARG A 2 -30.65 39.06 -23.13
N PRO A 3 -30.79 39.42 -21.84
CA PRO A 3 -29.81 39.01 -20.83
C PRO A 3 -30.17 37.69 -20.13
N LEU A 4 -31.35 37.10 -20.39
CA LEU A 4 -31.87 35.95 -19.64
C LEU A 4 -31.24 34.59 -20.03
N LEU A 5 -30.54 34.51 -21.17
CA LEU A 5 -29.95 33.24 -21.65
C LEU A 5 -28.57 32.93 -21.05
N LEU A 6 -27.92 33.90 -20.40
CA LEU A 6 -26.59 33.71 -19.78
C LEU A 6 -26.64 33.22 -18.33
N ILE A 7 -27.79 33.28 -17.66
CA ILE A 7 -27.94 32.90 -16.25
C ILE A 7 -28.18 31.38 -16.09
N GLY A 8 -28.64 30.69 -17.14
CA GLY A 8 -28.95 29.25 -17.09
C GLY A 8 -27.74 28.31 -17.06
N LEU A 9 -26.54 28.78 -17.43
CA LEU A 9 -25.36 27.90 -17.61
C LEU A 9 -24.49 27.76 -16.34
N LEU A 10 -24.77 28.51 -15.27
CA LEU A 10 -23.98 28.49 -14.03
C LEU A 10 -24.40 27.41 -13.00
N LEU A 11 -25.41 26.58 -13.32
CA LEU A 11 -25.96 25.58 -12.38
C LEU A 11 -25.31 24.19 -12.47
N PHE A 12 -24.38 23.95 -13.39
CA PHE A 12 -23.63 22.69 -13.49
C PHE A 12 -22.26 22.76 -12.81
N VAL A 13 -22.21 23.25 -11.56
CA VAL A 13 -21.00 23.09 -10.73
C VAL A 13 -21.03 21.67 -10.15
N PRO A 14 -20.12 20.76 -10.57
CA PRO A 14 -20.03 19.44 -9.97
C PRO A 14 -19.66 19.62 -8.49
N HIS A 15 -20.61 19.34 -7.61
CA HIS A 15 -20.34 19.26 -6.17
C HIS A 15 -19.39 18.09 -5.96
N ALA A 16 -18.12 18.40 -5.65
CA ALA A 16 -17.15 17.41 -5.21
C ALA A 16 -17.60 16.91 -3.83
N GLN A 17 -18.42 15.85 -3.82
CA GLN A 17 -18.77 15.14 -2.59
C GLN A 17 -17.48 14.51 -2.05
N ALA A 18 -16.99 15.01 -0.91
CA ALA A 18 -15.99 14.30 -0.15
C ALA A 18 -16.68 13.05 0.39
N GLU A 19 -16.31 11.89 -0.14
CA GLU A 19 -16.93 10.63 0.25
C GLU A 19 -16.08 9.99 1.37
N SER A 20 -16.72 9.32 2.32
CA SER A 20 -16.04 8.77 3.49
C SER A 20 -15.99 7.25 3.43
N LEU A 21 -14.81 6.69 3.76
CA LEU A 21 -14.58 5.27 3.90
C LEU A 21 -14.28 4.92 5.35
N TYR A 22 -15.01 3.97 5.89
CA TYR A 22 -14.82 3.42 7.22
C TYR A 22 -13.79 2.29 7.16
N ARG A 23 -12.67 2.44 7.84
CA ARG A 23 -11.67 1.38 8.04
C ARG A 23 -12.12 0.53 9.22
N CYS A 24 -12.55 -0.69 8.94
CA CYS A 24 -13.11 -1.62 9.90
C CYS A 24 -12.17 -2.81 10.14
N VAL A 25 -12.02 -3.22 11.40
CA VAL A 25 -11.18 -4.34 11.82
C VAL A 25 -12.07 -5.48 12.35
N GLY A 26 -11.97 -6.65 11.73
CA GLY A 26 -12.67 -7.86 12.14
C GLY A 26 -12.09 -8.48 13.41
N ARG A 27 -12.80 -9.45 14.01
CA ARG A 27 -12.34 -10.19 15.20
C ARG A 27 -11.05 -10.97 14.98
N ASP A 28 -10.78 -11.35 13.75
CA ASP A 28 -9.56 -12.00 13.27
C ASP A 28 -8.43 -11.01 12.96
N GLY A 29 -8.66 -9.71 13.15
CA GLY A 29 -7.72 -8.64 12.82
C GLY A 29 -7.71 -8.24 11.35
N ALA A 30 -8.60 -8.82 10.51
CA ALA A 30 -8.68 -8.46 9.10
C ALA A 30 -9.20 -7.03 8.92
N VAL A 31 -8.51 -6.24 8.09
CA VAL A 31 -8.87 -4.85 7.78
C VAL A 31 -9.70 -4.80 6.51
N SER A 32 -10.83 -4.08 6.55
CA SER A 32 -11.70 -3.81 5.41
C SER A 32 -12.04 -2.32 5.34
N TYR A 33 -12.27 -1.80 4.13
CA TYR A 33 -12.76 -0.45 3.91
C TYR A 33 -14.19 -0.52 3.38
N GLN A 34 -15.10 0.24 3.98
CA GLN A 34 -16.53 0.22 3.66
C GLN A 34 -17.04 1.64 3.45
N SER A 35 -17.97 1.85 2.51
CA SER A 35 -18.65 3.13 2.31
C SER A 35 -19.78 3.39 3.31
N ARG A 36 -20.00 2.44 4.23
CA ARG A 36 -21.00 2.51 5.29
C ARG A 36 -20.33 2.17 6.62
N ALA A 37 -21.01 2.49 7.72
CA ALA A 37 -20.53 2.17 9.06
C ALA A 37 -20.17 0.69 9.21
N CYS A 38 -19.17 0.40 10.04
CA CYS A 38 -18.70 -0.97 10.27
C CYS A 38 -19.82 -1.90 10.75
N ALA A 39 -19.84 -3.14 10.27
CA ALA A 39 -20.78 -4.14 10.71
C ALA A 39 -20.64 -4.42 12.23
N ALA A 40 -21.71 -4.88 12.88
CA ALA A 40 -21.78 -5.04 14.34
C ALA A 40 -20.66 -5.91 14.97
N ARG A 41 -20.01 -6.80 14.19
CA ARG A 41 -18.89 -7.65 14.66
C ARG A 41 -17.51 -7.10 14.28
N GLN A 42 -17.44 -5.86 13.82
CA GLN A 42 -16.22 -5.18 13.42
C GLN A 42 -16.03 -3.92 14.24
N ARG A 43 -14.78 -3.62 14.57
CA ARG A 43 -14.40 -2.38 15.26
C ARG A 43 -14.04 -1.32 14.22
N LEU A 44 -14.55 -0.10 14.41
CA LEU A 44 -14.08 1.06 13.65
C LEU A 44 -12.65 1.43 14.11
N ASP A 45 -11.72 1.47 13.17
CA ASP A 45 -10.37 1.99 13.42
C ASP A 45 -10.30 3.48 13.10
N ARG A 46 -10.73 3.89 11.91
CA ARG A 46 -10.78 5.30 11.48
C ARG A 46 -11.73 5.51 10.32
N VAL A 47 -12.14 6.76 10.12
CA VAL A 47 -12.83 7.21 8.91
C VAL A 47 -11.80 7.91 8.02
N VAL A 48 -11.80 7.59 6.73
CA VAL A 48 -10.91 8.14 5.71
C VAL A 48 -11.76 8.93 4.73
N GLU A 49 -11.54 10.24 4.67
CA GLU A 49 -12.12 11.06 3.62
C GLU A 49 -11.34 10.83 2.33
N TYR A 50 -12.06 10.65 1.23
CA TYR A 50 -11.45 10.51 -0.08
C TYR A 50 -12.16 11.41 -1.09
N ARG A 51 -11.37 11.88 -2.05
CA ARG A 51 -11.86 12.59 -3.22
C ARG A 51 -11.57 11.73 -4.44
N ALA A 52 -12.60 11.31 -5.15
CA ALA A 52 -12.42 10.62 -6.41
C ALA A 52 -11.79 11.60 -7.40
N GLU A 53 -10.53 11.35 -7.76
CA GLU A 53 -9.91 12.04 -8.88
C GLU A 53 -10.45 11.42 -10.18
N PRO A 54 -11.02 12.21 -11.12
CA PRO A 54 -11.41 11.69 -12.41
C PRO A 54 -10.15 11.21 -13.15
N GLY A 55 -9.95 9.90 -13.15
CA GLY A 55 -8.76 9.31 -13.73
C GLY A 55 -8.74 9.50 -15.25
N ALA A 56 -7.70 10.14 -15.77
CA ALA A 56 -7.31 9.91 -17.16
C ALA A 56 -7.14 8.40 -17.34
N ALA A 57 -7.83 7.82 -18.32
CA ALA A 57 -7.75 6.39 -18.60
C ALA A 57 -6.27 6.01 -18.77
N ARG A 58 -5.71 5.32 -17.76
CA ARG A 58 -4.35 4.79 -17.86
C ARG A 58 -4.40 3.65 -18.88
N SER A 59 -3.95 3.93 -20.10
CA SER A 59 -3.56 2.93 -21.10
C SER A 59 -2.27 2.23 -20.64
N GLY A 60 -2.34 1.53 -19.52
CA GLY A 60 -1.26 0.74 -18.97
C GLY A 60 -1.88 -0.48 -18.33
N GLY A 61 -1.63 -1.65 -18.91
CA GLY A 61 -2.18 -2.92 -18.46
C GLY A 61 -2.09 -3.04 -16.94
N VAL A 62 -3.23 -3.33 -16.31
CA VAL A 62 -3.31 -3.64 -14.89
C VAL A 62 -2.31 -4.77 -14.66
N PRO A 63 -1.24 -4.58 -13.86
CA PRO A 63 -0.44 -5.73 -13.45
C PRO A 63 -1.41 -6.63 -12.69
N GLU A 64 -1.59 -7.85 -13.21
CA GLU A 64 -2.46 -8.85 -12.61
C GLU A 64 -2.10 -8.94 -11.13
N VAL A 65 -2.96 -8.38 -10.27
CA VAL A 65 -2.82 -8.48 -8.84
C VAL A 65 -3.10 -9.94 -8.56
N SER A 66 -2.04 -10.76 -8.56
CA SER A 66 -2.07 -12.14 -8.10
C SER A 66 -2.67 -12.08 -6.71
N ARG A 67 -3.95 -12.44 -6.62
CA ARG A 67 -4.75 -12.48 -5.42
C ARG A 67 -4.10 -13.52 -4.51
N ARG A 68 -3.10 -13.10 -3.74
CA ARG A 68 -2.41 -13.94 -2.79
C ARG A 68 -3.48 -14.36 -1.80
N GLN A 69 -3.99 -15.58 -1.96
CA GLN A 69 -4.94 -16.16 -1.04
C GLN A 69 -4.36 -15.99 0.36
N PRO A 70 -5.12 -15.46 1.35
CA PRO A 70 -4.68 -15.50 2.71
C PRO A 70 -4.42 -16.97 3.04
N ARG A 71 -3.15 -17.32 3.30
CA ARG A 71 -2.78 -18.65 3.78
C ARG A 71 -3.59 -18.89 5.06
N ARG A 72 -4.68 -19.64 4.95
CA ARG A 72 -5.28 -20.31 6.09
C ARG A 72 -4.19 -21.22 6.62
N TYR A 73 -3.56 -20.82 7.72
CA TYR A 73 -2.87 -21.78 8.57
C TYR A 73 -3.96 -22.74 9.05
N ALA A 74 -4.11 -23.84 8.33
CA ALA A 74 -4.81 -24.99 8.86
C ALA A 74 -3.98 -25.44 10.07
N ASN A 75 -4.53 -25.25 11.26
CA ASN A 75 -4.12 -26.00 12.44
C ASN A 75 -4.49 -27.47 12.19
N GLY A 76 -3.70 -28.12 11.34
CA GLY A 76 -3.60 -29.55 11.23
C GLY A 76 -2.74 -30.03 12.38
N SER A 77 -3.37 -30.75 13.29
CA SER A 77 -2.75 -31.53 14.34
C SER A 77 -1.56 -32.35 13.83
N GLY A 78 -0.51 -32.48 14.65
CA GLY A 78 0.50 -33.51 14.49
C GLY A 78 1.78 -33.09 13.77
N GLY A 79 2.71 -32.51 14.51
CA GLY A 79 4.07 -32.32 14.03
C GLY A 79 4.80 -31.29 14.87
N ASN A 80 5.41 -31.73 15.96
CA ASN A 80 6.25 -30.90 16.82
C ASN A 80 7.53 -30.49 16.07
N ARG A 81 7.40 -29.56 15.11
CA ARG A 81 8.53 -28.94 14.44
C ARG A 81 8.94 -27.77 15.32
N ILE A 82 9.92 -28.02 16.18
CA ILE A 82 10.62 -26.98 16.93
C ILE A 82 11.20 -26.01 15.90
N VAL A 83 10.50 -24.91 15.67
CA VAL A 83 11.04 -23.78 14.91
C VAL A 83 12.10 -23.15 15.82
N ARG A 84 13.38 -23.37 15.51
CA ARG A 84 14.47 -22.65 16.18
C ARG A 84 14.29 -21.15 15.94
N VAL A 85 13.76 -20.46 16.95
CA VAL A 85 13.74 -19.00 17.06
C VAL A 85 15.17 -18.53 17.33
N GLY A 86 16.04 -18.61 16.31
CA GLY A 86 17.45 -18.26 16.44
C GLY A 86 18.07 -17.57 15.21
N GLY A 87 17.34 -17.45 14.10
CA GLY A 87 17.90 -16.91 12.84
C GLY A 87 17.13 -15.74 12.20
N ALA A 88 15.93 -15.39 12.69
CA ALA A 88 15.13 -14.31 12.09
C ALA A 88 15.66 -12.91 12.45
N THR A 89 16.25 -12.76 13.64
CA THR A 89 16.88 -11.51 14.08
C THR A 89 18.12 -11.19 13.24
N THR A 90 18.97 -12.17 12.95
CA THR A 90 20.22 -11.96 12.21
C THR A 90 19.98 -11.65 10.74
N ALA A 91 19.01 -12.29 10.11
CA ALA A 91 18.70 -12.02 8.72
C ALA A 91 17.94 -10.71 8.51
N SER A 92 17.02 -10.34 9.42
CA SER A 92 16.42 -9.00 9.39
C SER A 92 17.45 -7.90 9.69
N GLN A 93 18.43 -8.16 10.57
CA GLN A 93 19.57 -7.27 10.80
C GLN A 93 20.45 -7.12 9.56
N ARG A 94 20.76 -8.21 8.84
CA ARG A 94 21.51 -8.15 7.57
C ARG A 94 20.79 -7.32 6.52
N CYS A 95 19.48 -7.48 6.38
CA CYS A 95 18.70 -6.65 5.47
C CYS A 95 18.69 -5.17 5.88
N ARG A 96 18.55 -4.86 7.18
CA ARG A 96 18.67 -3.48 7.69
C ARG A 96 20.03 -2.86 7.40
N ALA A 97 21.11 -3.61 7.62
CA ALA A 97 22.46 -3.16 7.30
C ALA A 97 22.64 -2.91 5.79
N GLY A 98 22.08 -3.78 4.95
CA GLY A 98 22.06 -3.60 3.49
C GLY A 98 21.36 -2.31 3.06
N LYS A 99 20.20 -2.00 3.66
CA LYS A 99 19.47 -0.75 3.42
C LYS A 99 20.24 0.48 3.89
N ALA A 100 20.86 0.43 5.07
CA ALA A 100 21.69 1.53 5.57
C ALA A 100 22.91 1.80 4.67
N LYS A 101 23.54 0.74 4.14
CA LYS A 101 24.65 0.86 3.19
C LYS A 101 24.20 1.54 1.89
N ARG A 102 23.02 1.19 1.37
CA ARG A 102 22.42 1.87 0.21
C ARG A 102 22.22 3.36 0.47
N GLU A 103 21.64 3.71 1.62
CA GLU A 103 21.39 5.11 1.97
C GLU A 103 22.68 5.93 2.07
N ALA A 104 23.73 5.39 2.71
CA ALA A 104 25.04 6.01 2.75
C ALA A 104 25.70 6.14 1.37
N ALA A 105 25.43 5.22 0.44
CA ALA A 105 25.90 5.33 -0.95
C ALA A 105 25.12 6.42 -1.71
N LEU A 106 23.81 6.53 -1.51
CA LEU A 106 22.98 7.58 -2.11
C LEU A 106 23.36 8.97 -1.61
N GLN A 107 23.73 9.12 -0.34
CA GLN A 107 24.23 10.37 0.22
C GLN A 107 25.56 10.79 -0.44
N ARG A 108 26.47 9.83 -0.69
CA ARG A 108 27.75 10.09 -1.37
C ARG A 108 27.60 10.47 -2.85
N LEU A 109 26.64 9.85 -3.55
CA LEU A 109 26.37 10.17 -4.95
C LEU A 109 25.67 11.54 -5.13
N GLY A 110 24.99 12.02 -4.08
CA GLY A 110 24.31 13.32 -4.11
C GLY A 110 23.19 13.39 -5.16
N LEU A 111 23.01 14.57 -5.76
CA LEU A 111 21.95 14.84 -6.74
C LEU A 111 22.29 14.36 -8.16
N LYS A 112 23.56 14.07 -8.46
CA LYS A 112 24.03 13.64 -9.80
C LYS A 112 24.01 12.11 -9.98
N ARG A 113 22.97 11.47 -9.47
CA ARG A 113 22.81 10.01 -9.50
C ARG A 113 22.20 9.57 -10.83
N SER A 114 22.87 8.66 -11.53
CA SER A 114 22.33 8.04 -12.75
C SER A 114 21.42 6.85 -12.42
N TYR A 115 20.58 6.47 -13.37
CA TYR A 115 19.70 5.30 -13.21
C TYR A 115 20.47 4.01 -12.94
N ASP A 116 21.57 3.78 -13.66
CA ASP A 116 22.37 2.55 -13.51
C ASP A 116 22.98 2.43 -12.11
N GLN A 117 23.42 3.54 -11.53
CA GLN A 117 23.94 3.58 -10.17
C GLN A 117 22.86 3.22 -9.14
N LEU A 118 21.63 3.69 -9.34
CA LEU A 118 20.50 3.36 -8.48
C LEU A 118 20.09 1.90 -8.62
N SER A 119 20.01 1.42 -9.85
CA SER A 119 19.66 0.03 -10.16
C SER A 119 20.67 -0.95 -9.55
N ALA A 120 21.96 -0.65 -9.64
CA ALA A 120 23.02 -1.47 -9.03
C ALA A 120 22.90 -1.54 -7.50
N LEU A 121 22.58 -0.42 -6.83
CA LEU A 121 22.37 -0.40 -5.39
C LEU A 121 21.11 -1.17 -4.98
N ASP A 122 20.04 -1.08 -5.76
CA ASP A 122 18.79 -1.80 -5.51
C ASP A 122 18.95 -3.32 -5.70
N MET A 123 19.72 -3.76 -6.69
CA MET A 123 20.06 -5.18 -6.87
C MET A 123 20.83 -5.73 -5.67
N GLN A 124 21.78 -4.96 -5.12
CA GLN A 124 22.53 -5.37 -3.92
C GLN A 124 21.62 -5.52 -2.70
N VAL A 125 20.70 -4.58 -2.47
CA VAL A 125 19.72 -4.69 -1.38
C VAL A 125 18.80 -5.89 -1.60
N ARG A 126 18.34 -6.12 -2.83
CA ARG A 126 17.48 -7.27 -3.16
C ARG A 126 18.19 -8.60 -2.93
N ALA A 127 19.48 -8.71 -3.26
CA ALA A 127 20.28 -9.90 -2.99
C ALA A 127 20.40 -10.21 -1.49
N VAL A 128 20.51 -9.18 -0.64
CA VAL A 128 20.64 -9.33 0.82
C VAL A 128 19.28 -9.53 1.51
N CYS A 129 18.21 -8.93 0.99
CA CYS A 129 16.88 -8.94 1.59
C CYS A 129 15.90 -9.97 1.00
N GLY A 130 16.26 -10.68 -0.08
CA GLY A 130 15.37 -11.52 -0.91
C GLY A 130 14.73 -12.73 -0.23
N GLY A 131 13.86 -12.48 0.75
CA GLY A 131 13.16 -13.48 1.56
C GLY A 131 12.72 -13.00 2.95
N TYR A 132 12.98 -11.73 3.31
CA TYR A 132 12.59 -11.10 4.58
C TYR A 132 11.73 -9.86 4.36
#